data_AF-A0A1V5G1G5-F1
#
_entry.id   AF-A0A1V5G1G5-F1
#
_cell.length_a   1.000
_cell.length_b   1.000
_cell.length_c   1.000
_cell.angle_alpha   90.00
_cell.angle_beta   90.00
_cell.angle_gamma   90.00
#
_symmetry.space_group_name_H-M   'P 1'
#
loop_
_entity.id
_entity.type
_entity.pdbx_description
1 polymer ?
#
loop_
_entity_poly.entity_id
_entity_poly.type
_entity_poly.pdbx_seq_one_letter_code
_entity_poly.pdbx_strand_id
1 'polypeptide(L)'
;MSHDRSRGAAKILRARSFYLSALTLAAIRLICRRCGLSPFCVLIDAGGRFTLLAPNLDSVREGLKKARQEIDRWLFGRFFGQLRLNLTDETTLTGQDFFGRFGDKMRELNDALDRAKRQPWSGQIQSEGQWRRGAFAFDDGYPYGETVCPISGYGRPEVEWPTGEGQTIKVSRQTAQERRIGEELARAKAIEISEAGGPDSVAFFENEARTFLRIHSQLPDLANSASGGELYALNELAPGFGCRVIANHVPRLTRELRERFAEQGLEDDELASSEIGDALTFEQIAALAERSIRIVSRPFPRRG
;
A
#
# COMPACT_ATOMS: atom_id res chain seq x y z
N MET A 1 -31.20 2.91 -0.14
CA MET A 1 -30.21 1.89 0.30
C MET A 1 -28.77 2.41 0.12
N SER A 2 -28.44 3.60 0.65
CA SER A 2 -27.16 4.29 0.37
C SER A 2 -26.38 4.75 1.60
N HIS A 3 -26.86 4.53 2.83
CA HIS A 3 -26.18 5.00 4.04
C HIS A 3 -25.19 4.01 4.67
N ASP A 4 -25.25 2.71 4.34
CA ASP A 4 -24.46 1.68 5.04
C ASP A 4 -23.05 1.43 4.43
N ARG A 5 -22.59 2.30 3.52
CA ARG A 5 -21.24 2.21 2.91
C ARG A 5 -20.19 3.05 3.64
N SER A 6 -20.58 3.93 4.57
CA SER A 6 -19.65 4.86 5.24
C SER A 6 -18.92 4.22 6.42
N ARG A 7 -19.56 3.29 7.14
CA ARG A 7 -19.03 2.64 8.35
C ARG A 7 -17.80 1.80 8.04
N GLY A 8 -16.61 2.39 8.29
CA GLY A 8 -15.31 1.73 8.07
C GLY A 8 -14.62 2.02 6.72
N ALA A 9 -15.23 2.79 5.82
CA ALA A 9 -14.60 3.16 4.54
C ALA A 9 -13.26 3.88 4.73
N ALA A 10 -13.16 4.73 5.75
CA ALA A 10 -11.92 5.41 6.12
C ALA A 10 -10.78 4.47 6.51
N LYS A 11 -11.11 3.45 7.31
CA LYS A 11 -10.13 2.46 7.76
C LYS A 11 -9.60 1.67 6.57
N ILE A 12 -10.49 1.24 5.67
CA ILE A 12 -10.14 0.49 4.46
C ILE A 12 -9.29 1.32 3.50
N LEU A 13 -9.67 2.58 3.21
CA LEU A 13 -8.91 3.42 2.29
C LEU A 13 -7.50 3.72 2.80
N ARG A 14 -7.35 4.01 4.10
CA ARG A 14 -6.04 4.18 4.74
C ARG A 14 -5.23 2.89 4.66
N ALA A 15 -5.86 1.76 4.98
CA ALA A 15 -5.22 0.46 4.91
C ALA A 15 -4.72 0.13 3.52
N ARG A 16 -5.52 0.36 2.46
CA ARG A 16 -5.14 0.14 1.07
C ARG A 16 -3.96 1.01 0.66
N SER A 17 -3.98 2.30 1.01
CA SER A 17 -2.87 3.22 0.70
C SER A 17 -1.56 2.79 1.38
N PHE A 18 -1.64 2.42 2.66
CA PHE A 18 -0.50 1.89 3.40
C PHE A 18 -0.03 0.54 2.85
N TYR A 19 -0.97 -0.36 2.54
CA TYR A 19 -0.68 -1.67 1.97
C TYR A 19 0.08 -1.55 0.65
N LEU A 20 -0.31 -0.63 -0.24
CA LEU A 20 0.42 -0.37 -1.49
C LEU A 20 1.84 0.13 -1.23
N SER A 21 2.03 1.01 -0.24
CA SER A 21 3.35 1.47 0.18
C SER A 21 4.21 0.32 0.72
N ALA A 22 3.64 -0.52 1.59
CA ALA A 22 4.33 -1.68 2.16
C ALA A 22 4.65 -2.76 1.11
N LEU A 23 3.73 -3.01 0.18
CA LEU A 23 3.94 -3.89 -0.97
C LEU A 23 5.08 -3.38 -1.86
N THR A 24 5.15 -2.07 -2.09
CA THR A 24 6.24 -1.45 -2.86
C THR A 24 7.59 -1.68 -2.18
N LEU A 25 7.65 -1.49 -0.86
CA LEU A 25 8.86 -1.75 -0.08
C LEU A 25 9.26 -3.24 -0.10
N ALA A 26 8.29 -4.15 0.04
CA ALA A 26 8.52 -5.58 -0.09
C ALA A 26 9.05 -5.94 -1.50
N ALA A 27 8.51 -5.34 -2.55
CA ALA A 27 8.96 -5.55 -3.94
C ALA A 27 10.39 -5.05 -4.16
N ILE A 28 10.73 -3.86 -3.66
CA ILE A 28 12.10 -3.32 -3.69
C ILE A 28 13.06 -4.29 -3.00
N ARG A 29 12.71 -4.77 -1.80
CA ARG A 29 13.53 -5.73 -1.05
C ARG A 29 13.72 -7.05 -1.81
N LEU A 30 12.67 -7.56 -2.43
CA LEU A 30 12.76 -8.75 -3.29
C LEU A 30 13.70 -8.53 -4.48
N ILE A 31 13.57 -7.40 -5.18
CA ILE A 31 14.44 -7.04 -6.31
C ILE A 31 15.89 -6.94 -5.85
N CYS A 32 16.16 -6.20 -4.76
CA CYS A 32 17.51 -6.05 -4.23
C CYS A 32 18.14 -7.40 -3.88
N ARG A 33 17.41 -8.30 -3.21
CA ARG A 33 17.91 -9.65 -2.88
C ARG A 33 18.22 -10.47 -4.13
N ARG A 34 17.29 -10.55 -5.10
CA ARG A 34 17.49 -11.35 -6.33
C ARG A 34 18.62 -10.79 -7.20
N CYS A 35 18.87 -9.49 -7.15
CA CYS A 35 19.93 -8.84 -7.91
C CYS A 35 21.26 -8.69 -7.14
N GLY A 36 21.32 -9.07 -5.85
CA GLY A 36 22.50 -8.84 -5.01
C GLY A 36 22.81 -7.36 -4.76
N LEU A 37 21.79 -6.50 -4.73
CA LEU A 37 21.91 -5.05 -4.54
C LEU A 37 21.74 -4.67 -3.07
N SER A 38 22.45 -3.62 -2.67
CA SER A 38 22.22 -2.96 -1.39
C SER A 38 20.97 -2.07 -1.45
N PRO A 39 20.24 -1.86 -0.34
CA PRO A 39 19.16 -0.87 -0.27
C PRO A 39 19.57 0.54 -0.70
N PHE A 40 20.86 0.90 -0.62
CA PHE A 40 21.39 2.19 -1.09
C PHE A 40 21.31 2.39 -2.62
N CYS A 41 21.01 1.34 -3.38
CA CYS A 41 20.75 1.44 -4.82
C CYS A 41 19.40 2.11 -5.14
N VAL A 42 18.51 2.28 -4.16
CA VAL A 42 17.22 2.95 -4.35
C VAL A 42 17.40 4.46 -4.34
N LEU A 43 17.20 5.11 -5.50
CA LEU A 43 17.37 6.55 -5.66
C LEU A 43 16.12 7.35 -5.29
N ILE A 44 14.96 6.82 -5.69
CA ILE A 44 13.64 7.43 -5.48
C ILE A 44 12.70 6.33 -5.01
N ASP A 45 11.93 6.61 -3.98
CA ASP A 45 10.80 5.79 -3.52
C ASP A 45 9.68 6.72 -3.01
N ALA A 46 8.64 6.89 -3.83
CA ALA A 46 7.52 7.77 -3.52
C ALA A 46 6.24 7.32 -4.24
N GLY A 47 5.12 7.26 -3.51
CA GLY A 47 3.79 7.07 -4.10
C GLY A 47 3.61 5.77 -4.89
N GLY A 48 4.27 4.68 -4.48
CA GLY A 48 4.23 3.40 -5.20
C GLY A 48 5.09 3.36 -6.47
N ARG A 49 5.94 4.36 -6.69
CA ARG A 49 6.94 4.41 -7.75
C ARG A 49 8.33 4.48 -7.15
N PHE A 50 9.24 3.70 -7.71
CA PHE A 50 10.65 3.73 -7.32
C PHE A 50 11.59 3.68 -8.52
N THR A 51 12.83 4.12 -8.31
CA THR A 51 13.94 4.02 -9.27
C THR A 51 15.15 3.44 -8.56
N LEU A 52 15.76 2.40 -9.13
CA LEU A 52 17.03 1.87 -8.66
C LEU A 52 18.16 2.17 -9.65
N LEU A 53 19.36 2.37 -9.12
CA LEU A 53 20.60 2.33 -9.87
C LEU A 53 21.29 1.00 -9.62
N ALA A 54 21.49 0.21 -10.68
CA ALA A 54 22.10 -1.10 -10.61
C ALA A 54 23.22 -1.23 -11.66
N PRO A 55 24.25 -2.06 -11.41
CA PRO A 55 25.30 -2.30 -12.39
C PRO A 55 24.74 -3.11 -13.56
N ASN A 56 25.20 -2.78 -14.78
CA ASN A 56 24.77 -3.43 -16.02
C ASN A 56 25.48 -4.79 -16.19
N LEU A 57 25.13 -5.76 -15.34
CA LEU A 57 25.66 -7.12 -15.36
C LEU A 57 24.56 -8.11 -15.77
N ASP A 58 24.92 -9.17 -16.48
CA ASP A 58 23.98 -10.23 -16.87
C ASP A 58 23.32 -10.89 -15.64
N SER A 59 24.07 -11.03 -14.54
CA SER A 59 23.55 -11.56 -13.27
C SER A 59 22.43 -10.70 -12.68
N VAL A 60 22.56 -9.37 -12.79
CA VAL A 60 21.54 -8.42 -12.31
C VAL A 60 20.30 -8.47 -13.20
N ARG A 61 20.47 -8.55 -14.52
CA ARG A 61 19.34 -8.67 -15.46
C ARG A 61 18.55 -9.96 -15.24
N GLU A 62 19.25 -11.07 -15.04
CA GLU A 62 18.60 -12.35 -14.73
C GLU A 62 17.92 -12.32 -13.34
N GLY A 63 18.56 -11.71 -12.34
CA GLY A 63 17.96 -11.48 -11.01
C GLY A 63 16.66 -10.67 -11.10
N LEU A 64 16.66 -9.59 -11.88
CA LEU A 64 15.48 -8.74 -12.08
C LEU A 64 14.37 -9.48 -12.81
N LYS A 65 14.71 -10.28 -13.83
CA LYS A 65 13.74 -11.12 -14.55
C LYS A 65 13.04 -12.10 -13.61
N LYS A 66 13.79 -12.77 -12.74
CA LYS A 66 13.24 -13.67 -11.71
C LYS A 66 12.34 -12.93 -10.72
N ALA A 67 12.81 -11.79 -10.20
CA ALA A 67 12.02 -10.96 -9.29
C ALA A 67 10.70 -10.51 -9.93
N ARG A 68 10.74 -10.04 -11.18
CA ARG A 68 9.54 -9.65 -11.94
C ARG A 68 8.56 -10.81 -12.08
N GLN A 69 9.02 -11.99 -12.48
CA GLN A 69 8.16 -13.17 -12.64
C GLN A 69 7.48 -13.57 -11.34
N GLU A 70 8.19 -13.49 -10.21
CA GLU A 70 7.67 -13.79 -8.89
C GLU A 70 6.62 -12.77 -8.43
N ILE A 71 6.92 -11.47 -8.57
CA ILE A 71 6.01 -10.37 -8.26
C ILE A 71 4.75 -10.47 -9.12
N ASP A 72 4.90 -10.63 -10.43
CA ASP A 72 3.78 -10.67 -11.37
C ASP A 72 2.88 -11.87 -11.08
N ARG A 73 3.45 -13.06 -10.83
CA ARG A 73 2.67 -14.26 -10.49
C ARG A 73 1.85 -14.04 -9.23
N TRP A 74 2.50 -13.50 -8.18
CA TRP A 74 1.84 -13.26 -6.91
C TRP A 74 0.73 -12.20 -7.02
N LEU A 75 1.00 -11.07 -7.68
CA LEU A 75 0.02 -10.01 -7.89
C LEU A 75 -1.16 -10.49 -8.74
N PHE A 76 -0.87 -11.23 -9.81
CA PHE A 76 -1.89 -11.76 -10.72
C PHE A 76 -2.85 -12.70 -9.99
N GLY A 77 -2.32 -13.64 -9.20
CA GLY A 77 -3.15 -14.56 -8.42
C GLY A 77 -3.87 -13.88 -7.25
N ARG A 78 -3.19 -13.03 -6.48
CA ARG A 78 -3.74 -12.37 -5.29
C ARG A 78 -4.85 -11.37 -5.62
N PHE A 79 -4.69 -10.60 -6.70
CA PHE A 79 -5.58 -9.50 -7.08
C PHE A 79 -6.37 -9.78 -8.36
N PHE A 80 -6.34 -11.01 -8.88
CA PHE A 80 -7.05 -11.39 -10.11
C PHE A 80 -6.76 -10.45 -11.29
N GLY A 81 -5.48 -10.05 -11.43
CA GLY A 81 -5.03 -9.11 -12.46
C GLY A 81 -5.41 -7.63 -12.27
N GLN A 82 -6.08 -7.26 -11.16
CA GLN A 82 -6.51 -5.88 -10.87
C GLN A 82 -5.36 -4.95 -10.43
N LEU A 83 -4.30 -5.51 -9.83
CA LEU A 83 -3.14 -4.76 -9.35
C LEU A 83 -1.87 -5.27 -10.03
N ARG A 84 -1.04 -4.37 -10.54
CA ARG A 84 0.23 -4.70 -11.23
C ARG A 84 1.35 -3.77 -10.80
N LEU A 85 2.59 -4.29 -10.83
CA LEU A 85 3.80 -3.49 -10.69
C LEU A 85 4.54 -3.44 -12.03
N ASN A 86 4.59 -2.27 -12.66
CA ASN A 86 5.27 -2.10 -13.94
C ASN A 86 6.74 -1.79 -13.70
N LEU A 87 7.64 -2.64 -14.20
CA LEU A 87 9.09 -2.47 -14.12
C LEU A 87 9.68 -2.30 -15.52
N THR A 88 10.82 -1.63 -15.64
CA THR A 88 11.63 -1.56 -16.87
C THR A 88 13.11 -1.44 -16.52
N ASP A 89 13.97 -2.06 -17.34
CA ASP A 89 15.44 -2.02 -17.26
C ASP A 89 16.09 -1.74 -18.63
N GLU A 90 15.32 -1.15 -19.55
CA GLU A 90 15.76 -0.80 -20.90
C GLU A 90 16.79 0.34 -20.91
N THR A 91 16.71 1.25 -19.95
CA THR A 91 17.58 2.44 -19.92
C THR A 91 18.92 2.12 -19.27
N THR A 92 19.99 2.31 -20.04
CA THR A 92 21.37 2.21 -19.55
C THR A 92 22.02 3.59 -19.44
N LEU A 93 22.90 3.73 -18.45
CA LEU A 93 23.68 4.94 -18.21
C LEU A 93 25.17 4.63 -18.18
N THR A 94 25.96 5.65 -18.51
CA THR A 94 27.41 5.73 -18.30
C THR A 94 27.71 6.80 -17.24
N GLY A 95 28.93 6.82 -16.69
CA GLY A 95 29.33 7.85 -15.73
C GLY A 95 29.18 9.29 -16.24
N GLN A 96 29.32 9.50 -17.55
CA GLN A 96 29.16 10.82 -18.16
C GLN A 96 27.70 11.32 -18.12
N ASP A 97 26.72 10.43 -18.04
CA ASP A 97 25.31 10.82 -18.09
C ASP A 97 24.86 11.56 -16.82
N PHE A 98 25.59 11.39 -15.72
CA PHE A 98 25.35 12.14 -14.48
C PHE A 98 25.73 13.62 -14.59
N PHE A 99 26.49 14.01 -15.61
CA PHE A 99 26.94 15.38 -15.84
C PHE A 99 26.12 16.03 -16.95
N GLY A 100 25.00 16.65 -16.60
CA GLY A 100 24.18 17.46 -17.52
C GLY A 100 23.21 16.70 -18.43
N ARG A 101 23.29 15.36 -18.52
CA ARG A 101 22.39 14.51 -19.33
C ARG A 101 21.41 13.66 -18.52
N PHE A 102 21.43 13.77 -17.19
CA PHE A 102 20.62 12.93 -16.31
C PHE A 102 19.12 13.12 -16.55
N GLY A 103 18.68 14.36 -16.81
CA GLY A 103 17.28 14.66 -17.13
C GLY A 103 16.81 13.96 -18.40
N ASP A 104 17.67 13.79 -19.39
CA ASP A 104 17.35 13.12 -20.66
C ASP A 104 17.21 11.61 -20.44
N LYS A 105 18.12 11.04 -19.64
CA LYS A 105 18.02 9.63 -19.22
C LYS A 105 16.80 9.33 -18.38
N MET A 106 16.37 10.26 -17.53
CA MET A 106 15.10 10.12 -16.80
C MET A 106 13.89 10.17 -17.73
N ARG A 107 13.92 10.94 -18.83
CA ARG A 107 12.86 10.92 -19.84
C ARG A 107 12.85 9.60 -20.61
N GLU A 108 14.02 9.12 -21.04
CA GLU A 108 14.18 7.80 -21.68
C GLU A 108 13.62 6.67 -20.81
N LEU A 109 13.91 6.69 -19.50
CA LEU A 109 13.38 5.73 -18.53
C LEU A 109 11.85 5.80 -18.40
N ASN A 110 11.28 7.00 -18.40
CA ASN A 110 9.83 7.17 -18.36
C ASN A 110 9.16 6.68 -19.64
N ASP A 111 9.73 6.95 -20.80
CA ASP A 111 9.21 6.45 -22.08
C ASP A 111 9.25 4.91 -22.14
N ALA A 112 10.33 4.30 -21.64
CA ALA A 112 10.45 2.85 -21.49
C ALA A 112 9.38 2.27 -20.55
N LEU A 113 9.13 2.94 -19.42
CA LEU A 113 8.09 2.53 -18.49
C LEU A 113 6.70 2.63 -19.11
N ASP A 114 6.43 3.67 -19.90
CA ASP A 114 5.16 3.85 -20.57
C ASP A 114 4.92 2.80 -21.67
N ARG A 115 5.98 2.32 -22.33
CA ARG A 115 5.90 1.12 -23.19
C ARG A 115 5.55 -0.13 -22.37
N ALA A 116 6.23 -0.37 -21.25
CA ALA A 116 5.96 -1.51 -20.39
C ALA A 116 4.49 -1.54 -19.88
N LYS A 117 3.92 -0.38 -19.53
CA LYS A 117 2.50 -0.26 -19.11
C LYS A 117 1.50 -0.70 -20.19
N ARG A 118 1.87 -0.67 -21.48
CA ARG A 118 1.01 -1.07 -22.61
C ARG A 118 1.01 -2.57 -22.87
N GLN A 119 1.85 -3.33 -22.16
CA GLN A 119 1.91 -4.80 -22.26
C GLN A 119 1.55 -5.45 -20.91
N PRO A 120 0.32 -5.24 -20.40
CA PRO A 120 -0.10 -5.80 -19.12
C PRO A 120 0.04 -7.32 -19.14
N TRP A 121 0.67 -7.86 -18.10
CA TRP A 121 0.70 -9.29 -17.81
C TRP A 121 1.31 -10.16 -18.91
N SER A 122 2.05 -9.60 -19.89
CA SER A 122 2.59 -10.36 -21.02
C SER A 122 3.38 -11.60 -20.57
N GLY A 123 4.19 -11.48 -19.51
CA GLY A 123 4.91 -12.62 -18.92
C GLY A 123 4.06 -13.67 -18.21
N GLN A 124 2.79 -13.38 -17.88
CA GLN A 124 1.85 -14.32 -17.24
C GLN A 124 0.88 -14.94 -18.25
N ILE A 125 0.35 -14.13 -19.18
CA ILE A 125 -0.73 -14.55 -20.09
C ILE A 125 -0.25 -14.90 -21.50
N GLN A 126 1.02 -14.67 -21.82
CA GLN A 126 1.62 -15.07 -23.09
C GLN A 126 2.85 -15.96 -22.88
N SER A 127 3.08 -16.86 -23.83
CA SER A 127 4.29 -17.67 -23.95
C SER A 127 4.58 -17.85 -25.43
N GLU A 128 5.81 -17.59 -25.87
CA GLU A 128 6.24 -17.75 -27.26
C GLU A 128 5.33 -17.03 -28.28
N GLY A 129 4.84 -15.83 -27.93
CA GLY A 129 3.95 -15.03 -28.77
C GLY A 129 2.51 -15.54 -28.85
N GLN A 130 2.15 -16.56 -28.07
CA GLN A 130 0.81 -17.13 -28.01
C GLN A 130 0.14 -16.91 -26.66
N TRP A 131 -1.18 -16.82 -26.66
CA TRP A 131 -1.98 -16.72 -25.43
C TRP A 131 -1.96 -18.04 -24.65
N ARG A 132 -1.62 -17.96 -23.36
CA ARG A 132 -1.75 -19.07 -22.42
C ARG A 132 -3.21 -19.15 -21.97
N ARG A 133 -4.02 -19.99 -22.62
CA ARG A 133 -5.46 -20.12 -22.33
C ARG A 133 -5.76 -20.35 -20.84
N GLY A 134 -4.96 -21.18 -20.16
CA GLY A 134 -5.11 -21.44 -18.73
C GLY A 134 -4.80 -20.24 -17.82
N ALA A 135 -4.11 -19.20 -18.30
CA ALA A 135 -3.80 -18.02 -17.50
C ALA A 135 -4.98 -17.06 -17.32
N PHE A 136 -6.08 -17.27 -18.05
CA PHE A 136 -7.31 -16.46 -17.94
C PHE A 136 -8.35 -17.07 -17.01
N ALA A 137 -8.14 -18.32 -16.59
CA ALA A 137 -8.90 -18.97 -15.54
C ALA A 137 -8.09 -18.86 -14.26
N PHE A 138 -8.66 -18.22 -13.25
CA PHE A 138 -8.17 -18.31 -11.89
C PHE A 138 -8.69 -19.63 -11.30
N ASP A 139 -7.90 -20.27 -10.45
CA ASP A 139 -8.33 -21.48 -9.75
C ASP A 139 -9.45 -21.16 -8.71
N ASP A 140 -9.66 -22.06 -7.74
CA ASP A 140 -10.71 -22.04 -6.70
C ASP A 140 -10.84 -20.75 -5.86
N GLY A 141 -10.08 -19.69 -6.12
CA GLY A 141 -10.14 -18.40 -5.46
C GLY A 141 -11.12 -17.38 -6.07
N TYR A 142 -11.48 -17.49 -7.35
CA TYR A 142 -12.39 -16.53 -8.00
C TYR A 142 -13.85 -17.05 -8.03
N PRO A 143 -14.85 -16.26 -7.61
CA PRO A 143 -16.27 -16.66 -7.58
C PRO A 143 -16.90 -16.57 -8.97
N TYR A 144 -16.50 -17.46 -9.90
CA TYR A 144 -17.10 -17.48 -11.24
C TYR A 144 -18.61 -17.77 -11.18
N GLY A 145 -19.42 -16.83 -11.67
CA GLY A 145 -20.89 -16.97 -11.66
C GLY A 145 -21.54 -16.80 -10.27
N GLU A 146 -20.76 -16.45 -9.25
CA GLU A 146 -21.20 -16.19 -7.88
C GLU A 146 -21.05 -14.71 -7.51
N THR A 147 -21.58 -14.32 -6.35
CA THR A 147 -21.43 -12.96 -5.81
C THR A 147 -19.97 -12.71 -5.42
N VAL A 148 -19.38 -11.62 -5.92
CA VAL A 148 -18.06 -11.13 -5.49
C VAL A 148 -18.16 -10.37 -4.17
N CYS A 149 -17.03 -10.17 -3.49
CA CYS A 149 -16.98 -9.29 -2.33
C CYS A 149 -17.51 -7.88 -2.66
N PRO A 150 -18.51 -7.37 -1.90
CA PRO A 150 -19.16 -6.10 -2.19
C PRO A 150 -18.28 -4.86 -1.95
N ILE A 151 -17.13 -5.02 -1.27
CA ILE A 151 -16.25 -3.92 -0.88
C ILE A 151 -15.00 -3.82 -1.77
N SER A 152 -14.37 -4.94 -2.14
CA SER A 152 -13.26 -4.96 -3.09
C SER A 152 -13.74 -5.02 -4.55
N GLY A 153 -14.93 -5.58 -4.80
CA GLY A 153 -15.41 -5.86 -6.15
C GLY A 153 -14.78 -7.11 -6.78
N TYR A 154 -14.00 -7.88 -6.02
CA TYR A 154 -13.36 -9.12 -6.47
C TYR A 154 -13.07 -10.07 -5.30
N GLY A 155 -12.89 -11.35 -5.61
CA GLY A 155 -12.65 -12.42 -4.64
C GLY A 155 -13.92 -12.89 -3.94
N ARG A 156 -13.85 -14.11 -3.38
CA ARG A 156 -14.97 -14.78 -2.71
C ARG A 156 -15.37 -14.10 -1.40
N PRO A 157 -16.65 -13.79 -1.17
CA PRO A 157 -17.14 -13.29 0.11
C PRO A 157 -17.30 -14.44 1.12
N GLU A 158 -16.31 -14.62 2.00
CA GLU A 158 -16.24 -15.76 2.93
C GLU A 158 -16.23 -15.33 4.41
N VAL A 159 -15.79 -14.10 4.70
CA VAL A 159 -15.59 -13.63 6.07
C VAL A 159 -16.75 -12.75 6.49
N GLU A 160 -17.37 -13.06 7.63
CA GLU A 160 -18.42 -12.24 8.22
C GLU A 160 -17.89 -10.85 8.60
N TRP A 161 -18.65 -9.82 8.23
CA TRP A 161 -18.32 -8.42 8.44
C TRP A 161 -19.51 -7.68 9.04
N PRO A 162 -19.36 -7.07 10.24
CA PRO A 162 -20.43 -6.28 10.84
C PRO A 162 -20.56 -4.95 10.11
N THR A 163 -21.76 -4.62 9.62
CA THR A 163 -22.07 -3.33 8.98
C THR A 163 -22.67 -2.32 9.95
N GLY A 164 -23.25 -2.78 11.06
CA GLY A 164 -23.99 -1.95 12.02
C GLY A 164 -25.35 -2.60 12.30
N GLU A 165 -26.05 -2.16 13.36
CA GLU A 165 -27.44 -2.59 13.62
C GLU A 165 -27.67 -4.11 13.73
N GLY A 166 -26.64 -4.87 14.15
CA GLY A 166 -26.71 -6.33 14.26
C GLY A 166 -26.72 -7.09 12.92
N GLN A 167 -26.51 -6.40 11.79
CA GLN A 167 -26.42 -7.02 10.47
C GLN A 167 -24.97 -7.36 10.11
N THR A 168 -24.80 -8.46 9.38
CA THR A 168 -23.51 -8.86 8.80
C THR A 168 -23.60 -9.04 7.30
N ILE A 169 -22.52 -8.68 6.61
CA ILE A 169 -22.30 -9.02 5.20
C ILE A 169 -21.08 -9.94 5.10
N LYS A 170 -20.95 -10.68 4.02
CA LYS A 170 -19.73 -11.44 3.73
C LYS A 170 -18.78 -10.64 2.86
N VAL A 171 -17.50 -10.63 3.23
CA VAL A 171 -16.42 -9.98 2.48
C VAL A 171 -15.27 -10.95 2.18
N SER A 172 -14.36 -10.55 1.29
CA SER A 172 -13.18 -11.35 0.99
C SER A 172 -12.19 -11.37 2.16
N ARG A 173 -11.38 -12.43 2.25
CA ARG A 173 -10.26 -12.49 3.21
C ARG A 173 -9.31 -11.31 3.09
N GLN A 174 -9.12 -10.80 1.87
CA GLN A 174 -8.31 -9.60 1.65
C GLN A 174 -8.96 -8.36 2.27
N THR A 175 -10.24 -8.14 2.03
CA THR A 175 -10.98 -7.01 2.63
C THR A 175 -10.95 -7.09 4.16
N ALA A 176 -11.11 -8.29 4.73
CA ALA A 176 -10.98 -8.49 6.17
C ALA A 176 -9.57 -8.12 6.68
N GLN A 177 -8.52 -8.50 5.96
CA GLN A 177 -7.14 -8.10 6.28
C GLN A 177 -6.93 -6.58 6.15
N GLU A 178 -7.48 -5.93 5.13
CA GLU A 178 -7.44 -4.46 4.96
C GLU A 178 -8.08 -3.75 6.16
N ARG A 179 -9.22 -4.24 6.67
CA ARG A 179 -9.84 -3.68 7.87
C ARG A 179 -8.92 -3.71 9.08
N ARG A 180 -8.36 -4.89 9.35
CA ARG A 180 -7.44 -5.14 10.46
C ARG A 180 -6.24 -4.19 10.39
N ILE A 181 -5.60 -4.10 9.22
CA ILE A 181 -4.51 -3.15 8.98
C ILE A 181 -4.95 -1.72 9.29
N GLY A 182 -6.14 -1.32 8.82
CA GLY A 182 -6.69 0.02 9.06
C GLY A 182 -6.92 0.34 10.53
N GLU A 183 -7.28 -0.66 11.34
CA GLU A 183 -7.46 -0.56 12.79
C GLU A 183 -6.10 -0.46 13.51
N GLU A 184 -5.13 -1.30 13.14
CA GLU A 184 -3.76 -1.28 13.69
C GLU A 184 -3.04 0.04 13.37
N LEU A 185 -3.18 0.55 12.15
CA LEU A 185 -2.52 1.78 11.69
C LEU A 185 -2.88 3.01 12.51
N ALA A 186 -4.09 3.06 13.08
CA ALA A 186 -4.51 4.17 13.93
C ALA A 186 -3.66 4.29 15.20
N ARG A 187 -3.00 3.21 15.63
CA ARG A 187 -2.17 3.14 16.84
C ARG A 187 -0.71 2.79 16.52
N ALA A 188 -0.35 2.68 15.26
CA ALA A 188 0.96 2.22 14.83
C ALA A 188 2.06 3.26 15.11
N LYS A 189 3.15 2.80 15.72
CA LYS A 189 4.38 3.58 15.96
C LYS A 189 5.57 3.07 15.15
N ALA A 190 5.57 1.80 14.78
CA ALA A 190 6.59 1.23 13.92
C ALA A 190 6.02 0.16 12.99
N ILE A 191 6.77 -0.13 11.93
CA ILE A 191 6.55 -1.28 11.06
C ILE A 191 7.85 -2.05 10.91
N GLU A 192 7.72 -3.36 10.72
CA GLU A 192 8.82 -4.27 10.47
C GLU A 192 8.56 -5.01 9.16
N ILE A 193 9.56 -5.08 8.30
CA ILE A 193 9.56 -5.93 7.12
C ILE A 193 10.67 -6.96 7.27
N SER A 194 10.31 -8.24 7.35
CA SER A 194 11.26 -9.32 7.60
C SER A 194 10.87 -10.62 6.90
N GLU A 195 11.75 -11.63 6.99
CA GLU A 195 11.51 -12.97 6.42
C GLU A 195 10.81 -13.90 7.42
N ALA A 196 10.78 -13.50 8.69
CA ALA A 196 10.09 -14.25 9.73
C ALA A 196 8.62 -13.83 9.79
N GLY A 197 7.72 -14.76 9.50
CA GLY A 197 6.29 -14.56 9.72
C GLY A 197 5.93 -14.62 11.20
N GLY A 198 4.77 -14.08 11.53
CA GLY A 198 4.07 -14.29 12.80
C GLY A 198 2.57 -14.47 12.55
N PRO A 199 1.79 -14.86 13.57
CA PRO A 199 0.33 -15.04 13.44
C PRO A 199 -0.38 -13.80 12.89
N ASP A 200 0.20 -12.64 13.19
CA ASP A 200 -0.33 -11.31 12.91
C ASP A 200 0.32 -10.60 11.72
N SER A 201 1.23 -11.29 11.04
CA SER A 201 1.95 -10.69 9.92
C SER A 201 1.16 -10.73 8.61
N VAL A 202 1.31 -9.68 7.81
CA VAL A 202 0.82 -9.62 6.44
C VAL A 202 1.90 -10.19 5.52
N ALA A 203 1.60 -11.29 4.84
CA ALA A 203 2.53 -11.93 3.92
C ALA A 203 2.48 -11.31 2.52
N PHE A 204 3.66 -11.09 1.94
CA PHE A 204 3.91 -10.70 0.58
C PHE A 204 4.76 -11.76 -0.13
N PHE A 205 4.42 -12.01 -1.39
CA PHE A 205 5.04 -13.03 -2.25
C PHE A 205 4.93 -14.46 -1.69
N GLU A 206 5.33 -15.43 -2.50
CA GLU A 206 5.30 -16.85 -2.16
C GLU A 206 6.71 -17.46 -2.28
N ASN A 207 6.90 -18.65 -1.71
CA ASN A 207 8.14 -19.44 -1.83
C ASN A 207 9.39 -18.80 -1.20
N GLU A 208 10.55 -18.86 -1.89
CA GLU A 208 11.89 -18.59 -1.33
C GLU A 208 12.11 -17.16 -0.81
N ALA A 209 11.27 -16.20 -1.17
CA ALA A 209 11.47 -14.79 -0.80
C ALA A 209 10.23 -14.17 -0.12
N ARG A 210 9.48 -15.01 0.60
CA ARG A 210 8.40 -14.58 1.50
C ARG A 210 8.86 -13.42 2.36
N THR A 211 8.06 -12.37 2.34
CA THR A 211 8.32 -11.14 3.07
C THR A 211 7.10 -10.84 3.90
N PHE A 212 7.30 -10.53 5.17
CA PHE A 212 6.25 -10.34 6.14
C PHE A 212 6.30 -8.92 6.67
N LEU A 213 5.13 -8.29 6.75
CA LEU A 213 4.95 -7.00 7.38
C LEU A 213 4.29 -7.20 8.74
N ARG A 214 4.87 -6.58 9.77
CA ARG A 214 4.26 -6.43 11.09
C ARG A 214 4.06 -4.96 11.40
N ILE A 215 2.94 -4.65 12.03
CA ILE A 215 2.61 -3.32 12.51
C ILE A 215 2.73 -3.34 14.03
N HIS A 216 3.52 -2.43 14.57
CA HIS A 216 3.80 -2.34 16.01
C HIS A 216 3.14 -1.10 16.59
N SER A 217 2.37 -1.26 17.67
CA SER A 217 1.75 -0.15 18.42
C SER A 217 2.74 0.58 19.35
N GLN A 218 3.94 0.01 19.52
CA GLN A 218 5.06 0.55 20.28
C GLN A 218 6.35 0.37 19.48
N LEU A 219 7.42 1.08 19.81
CA LEU A 219 8.72 0.81 19.21
C LEU A 219 9.22 -0.55 19.75
N PRO A 220 9.44 -1.56 18.88
CA PRO A 220 9.91 -2.86 19.33
C PRO A 220 11.36 -2.78 19.83
N ASP A 221 11.77 -3.70 20.69
CA ASP A 221 13.18 -3.83 21.06
C ASP A 221 13.99 -4.32 19.83
N LEU A 222 15.04 -3.59 19.48
CA LEU A 222 15.94 -3.93 18.37
C LEU A 222 16.56 -5.32 18.55
N ALA A 223 16.79 -5.75 19.80
CA ALA A 223 17.31 -7.09 20.09
C ALA A 223 16.33 -8.23 19.76
N ASN A 224 15.02 -7.93 19.76
CA ASN A 224 13.95 -8.89 19.49
C ASN A 224 13.43 -8.82 18.06
N SER A 225 14.00 -7.94 17.22
CA SER A 225 13.66 -7.88 15.79
C SER A 225 14.09 -9.17 15.09
N ALA A 226 13.31 -9.62 14.10
CA ALA A 226 13.73 -10.75 13.28
C ALA A 226 15.07 -10.41 12.60
N SER A 227 16.04 -11.32 12.68
CA SER A 227 17.35 -11.13 12.07
C SER A 227 17.21 -10.82 10.57
N GLY A 228 17.87 -9.76 10.11
CA GLY A 228 17.79 -9.30 8.72
C GLY A 228 16.52 -8.52 8.36
N GLY A 229 15.63 -8.26 9.31
CA GLY A 229 14.46 -7.39 9.13
C GLY A 229 14.81 -5.90 9.09
N GLU A 230 14.01 -5.13 8.36
CA GLU A 230 14.07 -3.67 8.32
C GLU A 230 12.99 -3.10 9.24
N LEU A 231 13.39 -2.26 10.19
CA LEU A 231 12.51 -1.60 11.14
C LEU A 231 12.38 -0.11 10.83
N TYR A 232 11.14 0.37 10.78
CA TYR A 232 10.85 1.78 10.53
C TYR A 232 9.95 2.35 11.62
N ALA A 233 10.41 3.40 12.30
CA ALA A 233 9.58 4.27 13.10
C ALA A 233 8.68 5.12 12.20
N LEU A 234 7.44 5.32 12.62
CA LEU A 234 6.41 6.02 11.85
C LEU A 234 6.23 7.45 12.36
N ASN A 235 6.48 8.41 11.47
CA ASN A 235 6.34 9.86 11.69
C ASN A 235 7.21 10.48 12.79
N GLU A 236 8.06 9.71 13.45
CA GLU A 236 9.01 10.18 14.44
C GLU A 236 10.39 9.57 14.17
N LEU A 237 11.45 10.32 14.50
CA LEU A 237 12.81 9.81 14.46
C LEU A 237 13.07 9.01 15.73
N ALA A 238 13.47 7.75 15.60
CA ALA A 238 13.86 6.90 16.71
C ALA A 238 15.26 6.32 16.48
N PRO A 239 16.18 6.38 17.46
CA PRO A 239 17.52 5.82 17.32
C PRO A 239 17.50 4.33 16.96
N GLY A 240 18.24 3.95 15.92
CA GLY A 240 18.32 2.56 15.44
C GLY A 240 17.19 2.13 14.49
N PHE A 241 16.25 3.03 14.18
CA PHE A 241 15.17 2.77 13.23
C PHE A 241 15.37 3.60 11.95
N GLY A 242 14.95 3.04 10.81
CA GLY A 242 14.59 3.88 9.67
C GLY A 242 13.39 4.75 10.04
N CYS A 243 13.18 5.88 9.35
CA CYS A 243 11.98 6.69 9.54
C CYS A 243 11.12 6.69 8.27
N ARG A 244 9.82 6.46 8.45
CA ARG A 244 8.82 6.53 7.39
C ARG A 244 7.71 7.48 7.81
N VAL A 245 7.47 8.50 6.97
CA VAL A 245 6.31 9.37 7.13
C VAL A 245 5.14 8.71 6.41
N ILE A 246 4.04 8.49 7.14
CA ILE A 246 2.80 7.96 6.59
C ILE A 246 1.62 8.82 7.03
N ALA A 247 0.59 8.91 6.20
CA ALA A 247 -0.65 9.59 6.55
C ALA A 247 -1.53 8.70 7.48
N ASN A 248 -1.02 8.39 8.67
CA ASN A 248 -1.76 7.65 9.70
C ASN A 248 -2.32 8.54 10.81
N HIS A 249 -2.02 9.85 10.80
CA HIS A 249 -2.63 10.78 11.75
C HIS A 249 -4.13 10.84 11.49
N VAL A 250 -4.89 10.33 12.44
CA VAL A 250 -6.34 10.46 12.46
C VAL A 250 -6.66 11.35 13.66
N PRO A 251 -7.35 12.48 13.46
CA PRO A 251 -7.87 13.25 14.57
C PRO A 251 -8.65 12.32 15.50
N ARG A 252 -8.49 12.50 16.80
CA ARG A 252 -9.17 11.68 17.80
C ARG A 252 -10.32 12.45 18.41
N LEU A 253 -11.38 11.74 18.77
CA LEU A 253 -12.54 12.29 19.46
C LEU A 253 -12.11 12.77 20.83
N THR A 254 -12.13 14.09 21.04
CA THR A 254 -11.97 14.70 22.36
C THR A 254 -13.34 14.98 22.97
N ARG A 255 -13.39 15.29 24.28
CA ARG A 255 -14.64 15.74 24.93
C ARG A 255 -15.22 16.97 24.25
N GLU A 256 -14.35 17.94 23.96
CA GLU A 256 -14.70 19.18 23.26
C GLU A 256 -15.28 18.90 21.86
N LEU A 257 -14.69 17.97 21.11
CA LEU A 257 -15.18 17.59 19.79
C LEU A 257 -16.53 16.88 19.88
N ARG A 258 -16.74 16.02 20.89
CA ARG A 258 -18.02 15.35 21.11
C ARG A 258 -19.14 16.33 21.41
N GLU A 259 -18.91 17.25 22.34
CA GLU A 259 -19.87 18.32 22.66
C GLU A 259 -20.18 19.16 21.40
N ARG A 260 -19.13 19.53 20.64
CA ARG A 260 -19.29 20.26 19.39
C ARG A 260 -20.09 19.48 18.33
N PHE A 261 -19.92 18.17 18.21
CA PHE A 261 -20.70 17.36 17.27
C PHE A 261 -22.16 17.23 17.71
N ALA A 262 -22.42 17.13 19.02
CA ALA A 262 -23.77 17.14 19.58
C ALA A 262 -24.51 18.46 19.30
N GLU A 263 -23.84 19.60 19.52
CA GLU A 263 -24.40 20.93 19.19
C GLU A 263 -24.71 21.11 17.70
N GLN A 264 -23.99 20.39 16.83
CA GLN A 264 -24.16 20.45 15.38
C GLN A 264 -25.23 19.49 14.85
N GLY A 265 -25.88 18.72 15.72
CA GLY A 265 -26.84 17.69 15.31
C GLY A 265 -26.19 16.54 14.55
N LEU A 266 -24.88 16.34 14.72
CA LEU A 266 -24.11 15.19 14.20
C LEU A 266 -24.08 14.05 15.22
N GLU A 267 -25.06 13.99 16.11
CA GLU A 267 -25.33 12.82 16.95
C GLU A 267 -25.89 11.71 16.07
N ASP A 268 -25.00 10.85 15.59
CA ASP A 268 -25.32 9.57 14.97
C ASP A 268 -25.00 8.40 15.91
N ASP A 269 -25.45 7.20 15.55
CA ASP A 269 -25.15 5.97 16.30
C ASP A 269 -23.64 5.69 16.38
N GLU A 270 -22.81 6.28 15.51
CA GLU A 270 -21.35 6.17 15.54
C GLU A 270 -20.74 7.04 16.65
N LEU A 271 -21.20 8.29 16.82
CA LEU A 271 -20.75 9.20 17.88
C LEU A 271 -21.17 8.68 19.26
N ALA A 272 -22.38 8.10 19.35
CA ALA A 272 -22.92 7.51 20.58
C ALA A 272 -22.15 6.26 21.03
N SER A 273 -21.61 5.48 20.08
CA SER A 273 -20.84 4.25 20.35
C SER A 273 -19.32 4.45 20.42
N SER A 274 -18.80 5.61 19.97
CA SER A 274 -17.37 5.93 20.05
C SER A 274 -16.95 6.23 21.50
N GLU A 275 -15.70 6.01 21.85
CA GLU A 275 -15.09 6.45 23.11
C GLU A 275 -14.20 7.69 22.91
N ILE A 276 -13.96 8.44 24.00
CA ILE A 276 -13.00 9.54 23.95
C ILE A 276 -11.61 8.95 23.67
N GLY A 277 -10.95 9.48 22.65
CA GLY A 277 -9.69 8.95 22.14
C GLY A 277 -9.84 8.10 20.89
N ASP A 278 -11.06 7.72 20.48
CA ASP A 278 -11.27 7.01 19.21
C ASP A 278 -10.97 7.89 18.00
N ALA A 279 -10.61 7.26 16.88
CA ALA A 279 -10.36 7.96 15.64
C ALA A 279 -11.66 8.53 15.06
N LEU A 280 -11.65 9.80 14.63
CA LEU A 280 -12.79 10.43 13.98
C LEU A 280 -13.14 9.75 12.65
N THR A 281 -14.44 9.73 12.32
CA THR A 281 -14.98 9.24 11.05
C THR A 281 -14.77 10.28 9.95
N PHE A 282 -14.97 9.91 8.67
CA PHE A 282 -14.85 10.89 7.58
C PHE A 282 -15.91 11.98 7.64
N GLU A 283 -17.13 11.67 8.07
CA GLU A 283 -18.20 12.66 8.23
C GLU A 283 -17.82 13.67 9.31
N GLN A 284 -17.29 13.19 10.44
CA GLN A 284 -16.76 14.05 11.51
C GLN A 284 -15.57 14.89 11.04
N ILE A 285 -14.62 14.31 10.29
CA ILE A 285 -13.48 15.04 9.72
C ILE A 285 -13.94 16.08 8.69
N ALA A 286 -14.94 15.76 7.85
CA ALA A 286 -15.51 16.69 6.88
C ALA A 286 -16.21 17.86 7.57
N ALA A 287 -16.98 17.61 8.63
CA ALA A 287 -17.60 18.64 9.45
C ALA A 287 -16.56 19.58 10.11
N LEU A 288 -15.36 19.08 10.42
CA LEU A 288 -14.24 19.92 10.88
C LEU A 288 -13.65 20.77 9.75
N ALA A 289 -13.55 20.22 8.53
CA ALA A 289 -12.96 20.89 7.38
C ALA A 289 -13.83 22.01 6.81
N GLU A 290 -15.16 21.84 6.76
CA GLU A 290 -16.09 22.82 6.16
C GLU A 290 -16.02 24.22 6.82
N ARG A 291 -15.57 24.31 8.07
CA ARG A 291 -15.38 25.59 8.77
C ARG A 291 -13.93 26.09 8.82
N SER A 292 -12.97 25.26 8.45
CA SER A 292 -11.54 25.62 8.41
C SER A 292 -11.17 26.40 7.15
N ILE A 293 -12.00 26.31 6.09
CA ILE A 293 -11.79 26.98 4.81
C ILE A 293 -12.43 28.38 4.84
N ARG A 294 -11.80 29.31 5.56
CA ARG A 294 -11.80 30.73 5.14
C ARG A 294 -10.53 30.93 4.30
N ILE A 295 -10.60 30.65 3.01
CA ILE A 295 -9.57 31.10 2.07
C ILE A 295 -9.66 32.62 2.05
N VAL A 296 -8.82 33.29 2.83
CA VAL A 296 -8.56 34.71 2.65
C VAL A 296 -7.73 34.83 1.38
N SER A 297 -8.40 34.95 0.24
CA SER A 297 -7.77 35.36 -1.01
C SER A 297 -7.28 36.80 -0.85
N ARG A 298 -6.07 37.00 -0.34
CA ARG A 298 -5.37 38.28 -0.49
C ARG A 298 -4.88 38.36 -1.94
N PRO A 299 -5.35 39.31 -2.76
CA PRO A 299 -4.80 39.51 -4.08
C PRO A 299 -3.33 39.92 -3.95
N PHE A 300 -2.45 39.27 -4.70
CA PHE A 300 -1.06 39.66 -4.86
C PHE A 300 -0.99 41.11 -5.35
N PRO A 301 -0.21 42.01 -4.72
CA PRO A 301 -0.01 43.34 -5.26
C PRO A 301 0.75 43.22 -6.59
N ARG A 302 0.13 43.71 -7.67
CA ARG A 302 0.82 43.92 -8.95
C ARG A 302 1.91 44.95 -8.69
N ARG A 303 3.18 44.56 -8.86
CA ARG A 303 4.28 45.53 -8.97
C ARG A 303 4.07 46.32 -10.26
N GLY A 304 3.91 47.63 -10.13
CA GLY A 304 4.17 48.60 -11.19
C GLY A 304 5.67 48.84 -11.33
#